data_AF-A0A538TCX8-F1
#
_entry.id   AF-A0A538TCX8-F1
#
_cell.length_a   1.000
_cell.length_b   1.000
_cell.length_c   1.000
_cell.angle_alpha   90.00
_cell.angle_beta   90.00
_cell.angle_gamma   90.00
#
_symmetry.space_group_name_H-M   'P 1'
#
loop_
_entity.id
_entity.type
_entity.pdbx_description
1 polymer ?
#
loop_
_entity_poly.entity_id
_entity_poly.type
_entity_poly.pdbx_seq_one_letter_code
_entity_poly.pdbx_strand_id
1 'polypeptide(L)' 'MHPISLVLVVHDHQPVGNFDQVLEQAHRDAYAPFLAFLERYPAIRLALHTSGPLLQW' A
#
# COMPACT_ATOMS: atom_id res chain seq x y z
N MET A 1 -7.04 -32.20 6.13
CA MET A 1 -7.60 -30.85 6.36
C MET A 1 -7.48 -30.08 5.07
N HIS A 2 -8.53 -29.36 4.64
CA HIS A 2 -8.45 -28.52 3.44
C HIS A 2 -7.79 -27.19 3.78
N PRO A 3 -6.87 -26.68 2.96
CA PRO A 3 -6.28 -25.37 3.16
C PRO A 3 -7.34 -24.28 2.99
N ILE A 4 -7.31 -23.28 3.87
CA ILE A 4 -8.13 -22.07 3.76
C ILE A 4 -7.45 -21.10 2.79
N SER A 5 -8.21 -20.50 1.88
CA SER A 5 -7.70 -19.44 1.02
C SER A 5 -7.81 -18.09 1.74
N LEU A 6 -6.68 -17.40 1.86
CA LEU A 6 -6.63 -16.01 2.32
C LEU A 6 -6.59 -15.06 1.11
N VAL A 7 -7.46 -14.06 1.12
CA VAL A 7 -7.41 -12.92 0.19
C VAL A 7 -7.01 -11.70 1.01
N LEU A 8 -5.82 -11.15 0.73
CA LEU A 8 -5.30 -9.95 1.37
C LEU A 8 -5.30 -8.80 0.36
N VAL A 9 -5.90 -7.67 0.74
CA VAL A 9 -5.96 -6.46 -0.08
C VAL A 9 -5.59 -5.25 0.78
N VAL A 10 -4.76 -4.36 0.23
CA VAL A 10 -4.41 -3.07 0.84
C VAL A 10 -4.89 -1.94 -0.08
N HIS A 11 -5.42 -0.88 0.52
CA HIS A 11 -5.98 0.27 -0.17
C HIS A 11 -5.31 1.55 0.29
N ASP A 12 -4.44 2.11 -0.56
CA ASP A 12 -3.74 3.36 -0.32
C ASP A 12 -4.43 4.48 -1.11
N HIS A 13 -4.94 5.48 -0.39
CA HIS A 13 -5.68 6.58 -0.98
C HIS A 13 -5.31 7.91 -0.35
N GLN A 14 -5.12 8.92 -1.19
CA GLN A 14 -5.04 10.32 -0.79
C GLN A 14 -6.01 11.15 -1.63
N PRO A 15 -6.87 11.98 -0.99
CA PRO A 15 -7.82 12.79 -1.72
C PRO A 15 -7.11 13.92 -2.48
N VAL A 16 -7.70 14.35 -3.59
CA VAL A 16 -7.23 15.53 -4.34
C VAL A 16 -7.25 16.75 -3.43
N GLY A 17 -6.16 17.53 -3.45
CA GLY A 17 -6.03 18.76 -2.66
C GLY A 17 -5.57 18.55 -1.22
N ASN A 18 -5.15 17.34 -0.84
CA ASN A 18 -4.50 17.13 0.45
C ASN A 18 -3.11 17.79 0.49
N PHE A 19 -2.60 18.07 1.69
CA PHE A 19 -1.31 18.74 1.85
C PHE A 19 -0.14 17.78 1.57
N ASP A 20 0.88 18.23 0.83
CA ASP A 20 2.05 17.41 0.50
C ASP A 20 2.70 16.77 1.73
N GLN A 21 2.79 17.49 2.85
CA GLN A 21 3.34 16.95 4.09
C GLN A 21 2.55 15.75 4.65
N VAL A 22 1.24 15.67 4.39
CA VAL A 22 0.42 14.51 4.77
C VAL A 22 0.72 13.31 3.88
N LEU A 23 0.89 13.53 2.57
CA LEU A 23 1.30 12.48 1.63
C LEU A 23 2.71 11.97 1.97
N GLU A 24 3.65 12.87 2.19
CA GLU A 24 5.04 12.54 2.55
C GLU A 24 5.10 11.76 3.87
N GLN A 25 4.35 12.20 4.89
CA GLN A 25 4.26 11.47 6.16
C GLN A 25 3.72 10.05 5.95
N ALA A 26 2.62 9.90 5.20
CA ALA A 26 2.01 8.61 4.95
C ALA A 26 2.92 7.70 4.10
N HIS A 27 3.63 8.27 3.13
CA HIS A 27 4.61 7.56 2.32
C HIS A 27 5.75 7.00 3.17
N ARG A 28 6.36 7.85 4.01
CA ARG A 28 7.47 7.46 4.87
C ARG A 28 7.05 6.46 5.94
N ASP A 29 5.87 6.66 6.55
CA ASP A 29 5.45 5.89 7.70
C ASP A 29 4.72 4.59 7.32
N ALA A 30 4.10 4.53 6.12
CA ALA A 30 3.28 3.40 5.70
C ALA A 30 3.65 2.83 4.32
N TYR A 31 3.55 3.61 3.24
CA TYR A 31 3.62 3.05 1.87
C TYR A 31 5.00 2.46 1.55
N ALA A 32 6.06 3.25 1.71
CA ALA A 32 7.43 2.82 1.44
C ALA A 32 7.87 1.64 2.33
N PRO A 33 7.72 1.68 3.68
CA PRO A 33 8.14 0.56 4.51
C PRO A 33 7.33 -0.71 4.25
N PHE A 34 6.05 -0.60 3.89
CA PHE A 34 5.24 -1.76 3.53
C PHE A 34 5.73 -2.40 2.22
N LEU A 35 5.98 -1.61 1.18
CA LEU A 35 6.51 -2.12 -0.10
C LEU A 35 7.90 -2.74 0.09
N ALA A 36 8.81 -2.07 0.83
CA ALA A 36 10.14 -2.60 1.14
C ALA A 36 10.07 -3.89 1.98
N PHE A 37 9.05 -4.04 2.84
CA PHE A 37 8.78 -5.30 3.50
C PHE A 37 8.38 -6.38 2.49
N LEU A 38 7.43 -6.11 1.60
CA LEU A 38 6.95 -7.10 0.62
C LEU A 38 8.06 -7.57 -0.32
N GLU A 39 8.97 -6.70 -0.75
CA GLU A 39 10.13 -7.07 -1.56
C GLU A 39 11.01 -8.13 -0.90
N ARG A 40 11.09 -8.14 0.44
CA ARG A 40 11.83 -9.16 1.20
C ARG A 40 11.08 -10.49 1.33
N TYR A 41 9.78 -10.52 1.04
CA TYR A 41 8.91 -11.70 1.18
C TYR A 41 8.11 -11.99 -0.10
N PRO A 42 8.76 -12.38 -1.21
CA PRO A 42 8.11 -12.57 -2.51
C PRO A 42 7.05 -13.71 -2.54
N ALA A 43 6.98 -14.54 -1.50
CA ALA A 43 5.96 -15.57 -1.36
C ALA A 43 4.60 -15.02 -0.89
N ILE A 44 4.55 -13.81 -0.31
CA ILE A 44 3.31 -13.18 0.09
C ILE A 44 2.55 -12.72 -1.16
N ARG A 45 1.29 -13.15 -1.29
CA ARG A 45 0.39 -12.73 -2.37
C ARG A 45 -0.67 -11.79 -1.81
N LEU A 46 -0.80 -10.62 -2.42
CA LEU A 46 -1.83 -9.64 -2.10
C LEU A 46 -2.21 -8.81 -3.33
N ALA A 47 -3.34 -8.11 -3.24
CA ALA A 47 -3.67 -7.04 -4.16
C ALA A 47 -3.43 -5.68 -3.50
N LEU A 48 -2.83 -4.76 -4.24
CA LEU A 48 -2.64 -3.37 -3.81
C LEU A 48 -3.47 -2.47 -4.71
N HIS A 49 -4.31 -1.63 -4.11
CA HIS A 49 -5.00 -0.57 -4.81
C HIS A 49 -4.42 0.78 -4.37
N THR A 50 -3.96 1.57 -5.34
CA THR A 50 -3.45 2.93 -5.12
C THR A 50 -4.34 3.91 -5.87
N SER A 51 -4.85 4.93 -5.17
CA SER A 51 -5.66 5.98 -5.80
C SER A 51 -4.85 6.75 -6.85
N GLY A 52 -5.50 7.23 -7.92
CA GLY A 52 -4.85 8.00 -8.98
C GLY A 52 -4.02 9.19 -8.48
N PRO A 53 -4.57 10.08 -7.63
CA PRO A 53 -3.82 11.21 -7.09
C PRO A 53 -2.57 10.80 -6.31
N LEU A 54 -2.67 9.77 -5.46
CA LEU A 54 -1.52 9.24 -4.72
C LEU A 54 -0.47 8.62 -5.64
N LEU A 55 -0.88 7.96 -6.73
CA LEU A 55 0.06 7.38 -7.69
C LEU A 55 0.78 8.46 -8.53
N GLN A 56 0.16 9.62 -8.69
CA GLN A 56 0.69 10.75 -9.47
C GLN A 56 1.55 11.71 -8.66
N TRP A 57 1.35 11.75 -7.35
CA TRP A 57 2.22 12.46 -6.41
C TRP A 57 3.56 11.76 -6.30
#